data_AF-A0ABD5RR23-F1
#
_entry.id   AF-A0ABD5RR23-F1
#
_cell.length_a   1.000
_cell.length_b   1.000
_cell.length_c   1.000
_cell.angle_alpha   90.00
_cell.angle_beta   90.00
_cell.angle_gamma   90.00
#
_symmetry.space_group_name_H-M   'P 1'
#
loop_
_entity.id
_entity.type
_entity.pdbx_description
1 polymer ?
#
loop_
_entity_poly.entity_id
_entity_poly.type
_entity_poly.pdbx_seq_one_letter_code
_entity_poly.pdbx_strand_id
1 'polypeptide(L)' 'MRQDIDTGSDPAEPSVDRLSRYDLVLLVVPLAFLGALLVSALADVSTQSALSGAALVGAAVVADGLFRRPPRRPTSV' A
#
# COMPACT_ATOMS: atom_id res chain seq x y z
N MET A 1 -39.59 33.54 10.12
CA MET A 1 -38.17 33.84 10.40
C MET A 1 -37.38 32.57 10.10
N ARG A 2 -36.59 32.62 9.03
CA ARG A 2 -35.85 31.52 8.43
C ARG A 2 -34.45 31.56 9.04
N GLN A 3 -34.08 30.53 9.79
CA GLN A 3 -32.69 30.15 10.02
C GLN A 3 -32.61 28.65 10.24
N ASP A 4 -31.73 27.85 9.67
CA ASP A 4 -30.90 27.85 8.48
C ASP A 4 -30.59 26.35 8.39
N ILE A 5 -30.79 25.71 7.25
CA ILE A 5 -30.17 24.41 7.06
C ILE A 5 -28.68 24.72 7.04
N ASP A 6 -28.02 24.57 8.19
CA ASP A 6 -26.58 24.50 8.28
C ASP A 6 -26.18 23.20 7.58
N THR A 7 -26.15 23.33 6.27
CA THR A 7 -25.51 22.42 5.36
C THR A 7 -24.05 22.62 5.65
N GLY A 8 -23.58 22.01 6.74
CA GLY A 8 -22.19 21.58 6.88
C GLY A 8 -21.90 20.52 5.82
N SER A 9 -22.17 20.82 4.55
CA SER A 9 -21.25 20.48 3.48
C SER A 9 -19.97 21.21 3.83
N ASP A 10 -19.21 20.61 4.76
CA ASP A 10 -17.77 20.61 4.57
C ASP A 10 -17.63 20.06 3.15
N PRO A 11 -17.26 20.89 2.15
CA PRO A 11 -16.97 20.37 0.84
C PRO A 11 -16.04 19.21 1.10
N ALA A 12 -16.25 18.09 0.42
CA ALA A 12 -15.31 17.00 0.43
C ALA A 12 -13.96 17.59 0.01
N GLU A 13 -13.20 18.12 0.98
CA GLU A 13 -11.80 18.43 0.87
C GLU A 13 -11.29 17.09 0.38
N PRO A 14 -10.78 17.02 -0.85
CA PRO A 14 -10.05 15.85 -1.25
C PRO A 14 -8.84 15.89 -0.32
N SER A 15 -8.98 15.29 0.86
CA SER A 15 -7.87 14.74 1.59
C SER A 15 -7.23 13.87 0.55
N VAL A 16 -6.18 14.41 -0.08
CA VAL A 16 -5.19 13.65 -0.82
C VAL A 16 -4.72 12.69 0.24
N ASP A 17 -5.46 11.59 0.35
CA ASP A 17 -5.36 10.66 1.44
C ASP A 17 -3.93 10.24 1.39
N ARG A 18 -3.19 10.58 2.45
CA ARG A 18 -1.74 10.52 2.44
C ARG A 18 -1.43 9.06 2.18
N LEU A 19 -1.09 8.73 0.93
CA LEU A 19 -0.81 7.41 0.40
C LEU A 19 -0.45 6.50 1.56
N SER A 20 -1.44 5.75 2.04
CA SER A 20 -1.31 5.12 3.35
C SER A 20 -0.10 4.20 3.27
N ARG A 21 0.64 4.02 4.37
CA ARG A 21 1.74 3.03 4.38
C ARG A 21 1.25 1.66 3.90
N TYR A 22 -0.03 1.35 4.12
CA TYR A 22 -0.68 0.15 3.60
C TYR A 22 -0.80 0.15 2.09
N ASP A 23 -1.10 1.28 1.44
CA ASP A 23 -1.13 1.39 -0.03
C ASP A 23 0.27 1.22 -0.63
N LEU A 24 1.31 1.72 0.05
CA LEU A 24 2.70 1.49 -0.36
C LEU A 24 3.13 0.04 -0.21
N VAL A 25 2.75 -0.64 0.88
CA VAL A 25 2.98 -2.10 1.05
C VAL A 25 2.24 -2.87 -0.04
N LEU A 26 0.99 -2.49 -0.35
CA LEU A 26 0.19 -3.08 -1.40
C LEU A 26 0.80 -2.88 -2.79
N LEU A 27 1.45 -1.73 -3.03
CA LEU A 27 2.12 -1.42 -4.29
C LEU A 27 3.49 -2.10 -4.45
N VAL A 28 4.22 -2.31 -3.34
CA VAL A 28 5.56 -2.92 -3.37
C VAL A 28 5.50 -4.39 -3.80
N VAL A 29 4.47 -5.13 -3.41
CA VAL A 29 4.31 -6.54 -3.82
C VAL A 29 4.25 -6.69 -5.35
N PRO A 30 3.32 -6.07 -6.09
CA PRO A 30 3.27 -6.17 -7.54
C PRO A 30 4.52 -5.60 -8.22
N LEU A 31 5.14 -4.54 -7.69
CA LEU A 31 6.42 -4.02 -8.19
C LEU A 31 7.56 -5.02 -8.05
N ALA A 32 7.65 -5.75 -6.94
CA ALA A 32 8.67 -6.76 -6.71
C ALA A 32 8.54 -7.93 -7.71
N PHE A 33 7.32 -8.40 -7.96
CA PHE A 33 7.06 -9.43 -8.97
C PHE A 33 7.36 -8.94 -10.39
N LEU A 34 6.99 -7.70 -10.72
CA LEU A 34 7.32 -7.10 -12.02
C LEU A 34 8.84 -6.98 -12.21
N GLY A 35 9.56 -6.56 -11.18
CA GLY A 35 11.03 -6.49 -11.18
C GLY A 35 11.67 -7.86 -11.39
N ALA A 36 11.16 -8.92 -10.73
CA ALA A 36 11.66 -10.27 -10.93
C ALA A 36 11.41 -10.80 -12.34
N LEU A 37 10.28 -10.48 -12.95
CA LEU A 37 10.02 -10.83 -14.35
C LEU A 37 10.98 -10.09 -15.30
N LEU A 38 11.25 -8.82 -15.03
CA LEU A 38 12.21 -8.03 -15.81
C LEU A 38 13.63 -8.61 -15.69
N VAL A 39 14.05 -8.98 -14.47
CA VAL A 39 15.34 -9.62 -14.22
C VAL A 39 15.43 -10.99 -14.91
N SER A 40 14.39 -11.81 -14.83
CA SER A 40 14.34 -13.11 -15.52
C SER A 40 14.47 -12.93 -17.04
N ALA A 41 13.80 -11.93 -17.61
CA ALA A 41 13.84 -11.63 -19.04
C ALA A 41 15.19 -11.05 -19.51
N LEU A 42 15.86 -10.23 -18.68
CA LEU A 42 17.11 -9.55 -19.04
C LEU A 42 18.37 -10.36 -18.74
N ALA A 43 18.34 -11.20 -17.70
CA ALA A 43 19.51 -11.91 -17.19
C ALA A 43 19.46 -13.44 -17.44
N ASP A 44 18.46 -13.92 -18.19
CA ASP A 44 18.24 -15.34 -18.54
C ASP A 44 18.23 -16.28 -17.32
N VAL A 45 17.79 -15.74 -16.18
CA VAL A 45 17.66 -16.49 -14.93
C VAL A 45 16.32 -17.21 -14.95
N SER A 46 16.32 -18.48 -14.51
CA SER A 46 15.09 -19.28 -14.35
C SER A 46 13.99 -18.47 -13.67
N THR A 47 12.84 -18.36 -14.34
CA THR A 47 11.69 -17.61 -13.85
C THR A 47 11.24 -18.10 -12.48
N GLN A 48 11.37 -19.40 -12.22
CA GLN A 48 11.07 -19.98 -10.91
C GLN A 48 11.99 -19.41 -9.81
N SER A 49 13.29 -19.25 -10.09
CA SER A 49 14.25 -18.66 -9.15
C SER A 49 14.02 -17.16 -8.94
N ALA A 50 13.62 -16.44 -9.99
CA ALA A 50 13.31 -15.02 -9.89
C ALA A 50 12.03 -14.78 -9.06
N LEU A 51 10.99 -15.57 -9.30
CA LEU A 51 9.72 -15.49 -8.58
C LEU A 51 9.85 -15.89 -7.11
N SER A 52 10.66 -16.89 -6.78
CA SER A 52 10.93 -17.25 -5.38
C SER A 52 11.67 -16.14 -4.64
N GLY A 53 12.62 -15.46 -5.28
CA GLY A 53 13.26 -14.25 -4.76
C GLY A 53 12.24 -13.12 -4.51
N ALA A 54 11.38 -12.82 -5.48
CA ALA A 54 10.32 -11.82 -5.30
C ALA A 54 9.34 -12.18 -4.18
N ALA A 55 8.99 -13.46 -4.04
CA ALA A 55 8.10 -13.92 -2.97
C ALA A 55 8.71 -13.68 -1.58
N LEU A 56 10.01 -13.95 -1.41
CA LEU A 56 10.71 -13.67 -0.14
C LEU A 56 10.72 -12.16 0.19
N VAL A 57 11.00 -11.32 -0.82
CA VAL A 57 10.97 -9.85 -0.66
C VAL A 57 9.56 -9.37 -0.30
N GLY A 58 8.54 -9.84 -1.01
CA GLY A 58 7.14 -9.52 -0.75
C GLY A 58 6.72 -9.92 0.67
N ALA A 59 7.09 -11.12 1.11
CA ALA A 59 6.81 -11.59 2.47
C ALA A 59 7.47 -10.71 3.55
N ALA A 60 8.72 -10.29 3.35
CA ALA A 60 9.42 -9.40 4.27
C ALA A 60 8.73 -8.02 4.38
N VAL A 61 8.27 -7.48 3.25
CA VAL A 61 7.56 -6.18 3.21
C VAL A 61 6.20 -6.28 3.90
N VAL A 62 5.45 -7.34 3.66
CA VAL A 62 4.16 -7.59 4.33
C VAL A 62 4.38 -7.73 5.84
N ALA A 63 5.39 -8.49 6.27
CA ALA A 63 5.73 -8.63 7.69
C ALA A 63 6.10 -7.28 8.31
N ASP A 64 6.91 -6.46 7.63
CA ASP A 64 7.24 -5.11 8.10
C ASP A 64 5.99 -4.23 8.27
N GLY A 65 5.11 -4.22 7.25
CA GLY A 65 3.87 -3.47 7.25
C GLY A 65 2.89 -3.89 8.35
N LEU A 66 2.83 -5.18 8.68
CA LEU A 66 1.95 -5.73 9.71
C LEU A 66 2.50 -5.53 11.14
N PHE A 67 3.82 -5.67 11.34
CA PHE A 67 4.40 -5.76 12.68
C PHE A 67 5.15 -4.51 13.15
N ARG A 68 5.77 -3.70 12.28
CA ARG A 68 6.55 -2.53 12.74
C ARG A 68 5.72 -1.30 13.12
N ARG A 69 4.49 -1.15 12.62
CA ARG A 69 3.58 -0.04 13.03
C ARG A 69 2.11 -0.51 13.03
N PRO A 70 1.59 -1.01 14.16
CA PRO A 70 0.19 -1.40 14.25
C PRO A 70 -0.72 -0.18 14.04
N PRO A 71 -1.85 -0.34 13.34
CA PRO A 71 -2.78 0.76 13.08
C PRO A 71 -3.39 1.19 14.42
N ARG A 72 -3.20 2.47 14.77
CA ARG A 72 -3.84 3.07 15.95
C ARG A 72 -5.31 3.28 15.61
N ARG A 73 -6.22 2.63 16.35
CA ARG A 73 -7.66 2.88 16.21
C ARG A 73 -7.93 4.36 16.51
N PRO A 74 -8.78 5.04 15.72
CA PRO A 74 -9.28 6.35 16.09
C PRO A 74 -10.01 6.24 17.43
N THR A 75 -9.53 6.95 18.45
CA THR A 75 -10.26 7.13 19.70
C THR A 75 -11.37 8.14 19.47
N SER A 76 -12.62 7.69 19.37
CA SER A 76 -13.80 8.54 19.47
C SER A 76 -14.04 8.86 20.95
N VAL A 77 -13.93 10.14 21.32
CA VAL A 77 -14.36 10.71 22.62
C VAL A 77 -15.63 11.50 22.38
#